data_AF-A0A6F9ZMP8-F1
#
_entry.id   AF-A0A6F9ZMP8-F1
#
_cell.length_a   1.000
_cell.length_b   1.000
_cell.length_c   1.000
_cell.angle_alpha   90.00
_cell.angle_beta   90.00
_cell.angle_gamma   90.00
#
_symmetry.space_group_name_H-M   'P 1'
#
loop_
_entity.id
_entity.type
_entity.pdbx_description
1 polymer ?
#
loop_
_entity_poly.entity_id
_entity_poly.type
_entity_poly.pdbx_seq_one_letter_code
_entity_poly.pdbx_strand_id
1 'polypeptide(L)'
;MDANNIIFQMPFDESDGATIAYDYSQNRADGIVSGAHFVAGKNGNAISFSGNDTCEVSKSILPNMNVEFTILAWAQGGEAESGSPQKMIWNLNFAGLNKYVEVSIEAKPGSWFSLAVARRGGLFQFYVNSSLIKTINNSGTLKGISLNQDYYGGDYGFGLLDDVKIYNVALTQADLINELSNAKQQAYLLDGVDFKTFGVYVSGSDGILTRPKMKAPASLSWDNYHGESVDLYHKFYESREITLSCFVKADSKMDFIKRVSEFEAQFDKRGTNRLVIDVHPIKPLIYEVYCKDAIEIQKEWSDELMVGTFKLKLIEPEPVKRVLKHIRISDSTKTCTITLTSHKLVNIYWGDGQVDYDISGENRTITHDFAQNGDFFPVITGCIEEITDFNTNAIVVWERI
;
A
#
# COMPACT_ATOMS: atom_id res chain seq x y z
N MET A 1 6.39 -15.80 -4.18
CA MET A 1 6.09 -16.27 -2.81
C MET A 1 4.60 -16.18 -2.59
N ASP A 2 4.03 -17.09 -1.83
CA ASP A 2 2.62 -16.99 -1.43
C ASP A 2 2.48 -15.90 -0.36
N ALA A 3 1.64 -14.90 -0.63
CA ALA A 3 1.36 -13.81 0.30
C ALA A 3 0.75 -14.32 1.63
N ASN A 4 0.21 -15.55 1.62
CA ASN A 4 -0.35 -16.20 2.81
C ASN A 4 0.68 -16.49 3.92
N ASN A 5 1.98 -16.45 3.64
CA ASN A 5 3.01 -16.69 4.66
C ASN A 5 3.40 -15.43 5.45
N ILE A 6 2.96 -14.24 5.01
CA ILE A 6 3.22 -12.97 5.70
C ILE A 6 2.23 -12.84 6.85
N ILE A 7 2.75 -12.78 8.07
CA ILE A 7 1.96 -12.64 9.31
C ILE A 7 2.14 -11.27 9.98
N PHE A 8 2.98 -10.41 9.41
CA PHE A 8 3.15 -9.03 9.82
C PHE A 8 3.78 -8.26 8.67
N GLN A 9 3.24 -7.09 8.35
CA GLN A 9 3.76 -6.23 7.31
C GLN A 9 3.53 -4.76 7.68
N MET A 10 4.58 -4.10 8.17
CA MET A 10 4.58 -2.67 8.41
C MET A 10 5.50 -1.96 7.41
N PRO A 11 4.92 -1.30 6.40
CA PRO A 11 5.68 -0.50 5.44
C PRO A 11 6.23 0.79 6.04
N PHE A 12 5.52 1.37 7.01
CA PHE A 12 5.74 2.74 7.51
C PHE A 12 5.51 3.82 6.45
N ASP A 13 4.45 3.62 5.68
CA ASP A 13 4.10 4.45 4.53
C ASP A 13 3.12 5.58 4.88
N GLU A 14 2.81 5.77 6.17
CA GLU A 14 1.87 6.77 6.65
C GLU A 14 2.38 8.21 6.43
N SER A 15 1.48 9.18 6.55
CA SER A 15 1.85 10.60 6.49
C SER A 15 2.48 11.04 7.81
N ASP A 16 3.38 12.02 7.75
CA ASP A 16 4.00 12.56 8.96
C ASP A 16 2.95 13.10 9.94
N GLY A 17 3.17 12.86 11.23
CA GLY A 17 2.21 13.15 12.31
C GLY A 17 1.16 12.05 12.55
N ALA A 18 1.12 10.98 11.76
CA ALA A 18 0.28 9.82 12.06
C ALA A 18 0.68 9.17 13.40
N THR A 19 -0.32 8.80 14.21
CA THR A 19 -0.11 8.16 15.52
C THR A 19 -0.22 6.63 15.47
N ILE A 20 -0.50 6.08 14.28
CA ILE A 20 -0.68 4.65 14.05
C ILE A 20 0.16 4.26 12.83
N ALA A 21 0.93 3.19 12.95
CA ALA A 21 1.54 2.48 11.83
C ALA A 21 0.72 1.22 11.56
N TYR A 22 0.22 1.03 10.34
CA TYR A 22 -0.71 -0.06 10.05
C TYR A 22 0.03 -1.36 9.69
N ASP A 23 -0.44 -2.48 10.24
CA ASP A 23 -0.06 -3.82 9.80
C ASP A 23 -0.96 -4.24 8.62
N TYR A 24 -0.38 -4.35 7.43
CA TYR A 24 -1.07 -4.74 6.20
C TYR A 24 -1.31 -6.25 6.09
N SER A 25 -0.86 -7.04 7.07
CA SER A 25 -1.13 -8.46 7.15
C SER A 25 -2.52 -8.74 7.72
N GLN A 26 -2.94 -10.00 7.59
CA GLN A 26 -4.17 -10.51 8.18
C GLN A 26 -4.25 -10.38 9.70
N ASN A 27 -3.11 -10.23 10.38
CA ASN A 27 -3.08 -10.12 11.83
C ASN A 27 -3.54 -8.75 12.34
N ARG A 28 -3.46 -7.67 11.54
CA ARG A 28 -3.84 -6.31 11.96
C ARG A 28 -3.25 -5.96 13.33
N ALA A 29 -1.98 -6.28 13.52
CA ALA A 29 -1.21 -5.94 14.72
C ALA A 29 -0.64 -4.52 14.56
N ASP A 30 -1.53 -3.54 14.49
CA ASP A 30 -1.19 -2.15 14.25
C ASP A 30 -0.32 -1.59 15.41
N GLY A 31 0.60 -0.69 15.07
CA GLY A 31 1.57 -0.11 15.98
C GLY A 31 1.16 1.29 16.41
N ILE A 32 1.38 1.62 17.69
CA ILE A 32 1.11 2.95 18.25
C ILE A 32 2.40 3.75 18.22
N VAL A 33 2.39 4.86 17.49
CA VAL A 33 3.55 5.74 17.31
C VAL A 33 3.58 6.82 18.38
N SER A 34 4.74 6.97 19.03
CA SER A 34 5.00 8.01 20.04
C SER A 34 6.33 8.71 19.73
N GLY A 35 6.25 9.96 19.27
CA GLY A 35 7.39 10.83 18.98
C GLY A 35 8.06 10.60 17.62
N ALA A 36 7.95 9.40 17.04
CA ALA A 36 8.56 9.09 15.76
C ALA A 36 7.85 9.79 14.60
N HIS A 37 8.59 10.02 13.51
CA HIS A 37 8.13 10.74 12.33
C HIS A 37 8.14 9.86 11.08
N PHE A 38 7.31 10.16 10.10
CA PHE A 38 7.32 9.47 8.80
C PHE A 38 8.01 10.34 7.74
N VAL A 39 9.07 9.81 7.14
CA VAL A 39 9.92 10.53 6.18
C VAL A 39 10.18 9.69 4.93
N ALA A 40 10.78 10.26 3.89
CA ALA A 40 11.12 9.50 2.69
C ALA A 40 12.03 8.30 3.01
N GLY A 41 11.58 7.11 2.63
CA GLY A 41 12.19 5.83 2.97
C GLY A 41 13.02 5.22 1.84
N LYS A 42 13.30 3.93 1.98
CA LYS A 42 13.84 3.09 0.90
C LYS A 42 12.77 2.78 -0.15
N ASN A 43 11.54 2.49 0.29
CA ASN A 43 10.37 2.23 -0.54
C ASN A 43 9.18 3.06 -0.04
N GLY A 44 8.90 4.20 -0.68
CA GLY A 44 7.86 5.10 -0.17
C GLY A 44 8.36 5.90 1.03
N ASN A 45 7.66 5.81 2.17
CA ASN A 45 8.10 6.40 3.43
C ASN A 45 8.75 5.35 4.35
N ALA A 46 9.40 5.83 5.41
CA ALA A 46 9.97 5.07 6.49
C ALA A 46 9.63 5.75 7.81
N ILE A 47 9.63 4.98 8.90
CA ILE A 47 9.54 5.54 10.25
C ILE A 47 10.93 5.95 10.74
N SER A 48 11.03 7.15 11.29
CA SER A 48 12.25 7.78 11.79
C SER A 48 12.23 7.88 13.30
N PHE A 49 13.24 7.32 13.94
CA PHE A 49 13.44 7.34 15.38
C PHE A 49 14.61 8.24 15.76
N SER A 50 14.40 9.14 16.73
CA SER A 50 15.43 10.04 17.27
C SER A 50 16.24 9.44 18.42
N GLY A 51 15.93 8.21 18.85
CA GLY A 51 16.58 7.54 19.99
C GLY A 51 15.76 7.52 21.28
N ASN A 52 14.66 8.27 21.36
CA ASN A 52 13.72 8.24 22.49
C ASN A 52 12.27 7.92 22.09
N ASP A 53 12.04 7.76 20.79
CA ASP A 53 10.73 7.54 20.19
C ASP A 53 10.42 6.06 20.09
N THR A 54 9.14 5.71 19.97
CA THR A 54 8.69 4.32 19.85
C THR A 54 7.56 4.15 18.85
N CYS A 55 7.47 2.93 18.32
CA CYS A 55 6.28 2.40 17.65
C CYS A 55 5.98 1.04 18.29
N GLU A 56 4.96 0.99 19.14
CA GLU A 56 4.67 -0.20 19.96
C GLU A 56 3.58 -1.07 19.33
N VAL A 57 3.91 -2.33 19.07
CA VAL A 57 2.95 -3.36 18.64
C VAL A 57 2.63 -4.25 19.83
N SER A 58 1.48 -4.00 20.45
CA SER A 58 1.05 -4.74 21.65
C SER A 58 0.53 -6.15 21.35
N LYS A 59 0.03 -6.38 20.13
CA LYS A 59 -0.50 -7.67 19.70
C LYS A 59 0.64 -8.64 19.40
N SER A 60 0.57 -9.84 19.96
CA SER A 60 1.55 -10.88 19.69
C SER A 60 1.45 -11.38 18.24
N ILE A 61 2.54 -11.25 17.48
CA ILE A 61 2.64 -11.67 16.08
C ILE A 61 2.89 -13.18 15.94
N LEU A 62 3.90 -13.67 16.67
CA LEU A 62 4.29 -15.07 16.66
C LEU A 62 3.58 -15.78 17.82
N PRO A 63 2.95 -16.95 17.59
CA PRO A 63 2.26 -17.68 18.66
C PRO A 63 3.21 -18.11 19.79
N ASN A 64 4.47 -18.36 19.44
CA ASN A 64 5.58 -18.56 20.37
C ASN A 64 6.91 -18.47 19.62
N MET A 65 8.01 -18.37 20.36
CA MET A 65 9.38 -18.36 19.81
C MET A 65 9.91 -19.77 19.46
N ASN A 66 9.06 -20.81 19.34
CA ASN A 66 9.45 -22.16 18.90
C ASN A 66 8.89 -22.54 17.51
N VAL A 67 8.46 -21.56 16.73
CA VAL A 67 8.05 -21.75 15.34
C VAL A 67 9.17 -21.37 14.37
N GLU A 68 9.04 -21.81 13.13
CA GLU A 68 9.83 -21.25 12.03
C GLU A 68 9.35 -19.84 11.71
N PHE A 69 10.29 -18.96 11.42
CA PHE A 69 9.96 -17.60 11.02
C PHE A 69 11.08 -16.97 10.21
N THR A 70 10.75 -15.89 9.52
CA THR A 70 11.74 -14.95 8.98
C THR A 70 11.32 -13.54 9.34
N ILE A 71 12.24 -12.75 9.88
CA ILE A 71 12.06 -11.30 10.02
C ILE A 71 12.91 -10.64 8.94
N LEU A 72 12.33 -9.71 8.19
CA LEU A 72 12.96 -8.95 7.13
C LEU A 72 12.62 -7.47 7.35
N ALA A 73 13.61 -6.59 7.22
CA ALA A 73 13.41 -5.15 7.29
C ALA A 73 14.49 -4.41 6.50
N TRP A 74 14.17 -3.20 6.04
CA TRP A 74 15.16 -2.21 5.65
C TRP A 74 15.47 -1.32 6.84
N ALA A 75 16.75 -1.12 7.12
CA ALA A 75 17.20 -0.26 8.20
C ALA A 75 18.31 0.67 7.71
N GLN A 76 18.31 1.90 8.23
CA GLN A 76 19.37 2.88 8.02
C GLN A 76 19.73 3.52 9.36
N GLY A 77 21.00 3.46 9.76
CA GLY A 77 21.47 4.14 10.96
C GLY A 77 21.47 5.66 10.77
N GLY A 78 20.99 6.40 11.77
CA GLY A 78 21.00 7.85 11.75
C GLY A 78 22.41 8.44 11.79
N GLU A 79 22.55 9.69 11.33
CA GLU A 79 23.80 10.46 11.44
C GLU A 79 23.73 11.40 12.64
N ALA A 80 24.76 11.38 13.47
CA ALA A 80 24.91 12.24 14.64
C ALA A 80 26.32 12.81 14.71
N GLU A 81 26.43 14.12 14.97
CA GLU A 81 27.72 14.84 15.08
C GLU A 81 28.61 14.29 16.21
N SER A 82 27.98 13.83 17.29
CA SER A 82 28.68 13.33 18.49
C SER A 82 28.99 11.82 18.44
N GLY A 83 28.87 11.19 17.26
CA GLY A 83 29.14 9.77 17.05
C GLY A 83 27.92 9.04 16.51
N SER A 84 27.97 8.68 15.23
CA SER A 84 26.91 7.92 14.57
C SER A 84 27.06 6.42 14.81
N PRO A 85 25.97 5.66 15.01
CA PRO A 85 26.05 4.20 15.11
C PRO A 85 26.68 3.60 13.87
N GLN A 86 27.72 2.78 14.04
CA GLN A 86 28.44 2.11 12.96
C GLN A 86 28.01 0.66 12.80
N LYS A 87 27.18 0.14 13.71
CA LYS A 87 26.79 -1.27 13.75
C LYS A 87 25.30 -1.46 13.96
N MET A 88 24.79 -2.47 13.29
CA MET A 88 23.49 -3.07 13.60
C MET A 88 23.74 -4.46 14.18
N ILE A 89 23.09 -4.79 15.29
CA ILE A 89 23.41 -5.95 16.11
C ILE A 89 22.14 -6.75 16.35
N TRP A 90 22.03 -7.91 15.70
CA TRP A 90 21.02 -8.89 16.07
C TRP A 90 21.42 -9.55 17.40
N ASN A 91 20.50 -9.57 18.35
CA ASN A 91 20.65 -10.26 19.62
C ASN A 91 19.57 -11.33 19.76
N LEU A 92 19.98 -12.60 19.86
CA LEU A 92 19.13 -13.73 20.17
C LEU A 92 19.23 -14.05 21.66
N ASN A 93 18.15 -13.88 22.41
CA ASN A 93 18.09 -14.21 23.83
C ASN A 93 17.53 -15.62 24.04
N PHE A 94 18.22 -16.45 24.84
CA PHE A 94 17.83 -17.82 25.16
C PHE A 94 17.59 -18.00 26.66
N ALA A 95 16.82 -19.03 27.01
CA ALA A 95 16.54 -19.37 28.40
C ALA A 95 17.83 -19.66 29.18
N GLY A 96 17.98 -19.00 30.33
CA GLY A 96 19.12 -19.14 31.24
C GLY A 96 19.88 -17.83 31.44
N LEU A 97 20.73 -17.78 32.46
CA LEU A 97 21.53 -16.60 32.77
C LEU A 97 22.63 -16.42 31.72
N ASN A 98 22.74 -15.21 31.15
CA ASN A 98 23.75 -14.82 30.16
C ASN A 98 23.82 -15.78 28.96
N LYS A 99 22.67 -16.31 28.53
CA LYS A 99 22.54 -17.14 27.33
C LYS A 99 21.99 -16.30 26.19
N TYR A 100 22.89 -15.66 25.46
CA TYR A 100 22.52 -14.88 24.28
C TYR A 100 23.56 -15.06 23.17
N VAL A 101 23.17 -14.72 21.94
CA VAL A 101 24.06 -14.72 20.78
C VAL A 101 23.91 -13.40 20.06
N GLU A 102 25.03 -12.70 19.88
CA GLU A 102 25.09 -11.45 19.12
C GLU A 102 25.69 -11.68 17.73
N VAL A 103 25.08 -11.05 16.72
CA VAL A 103 25.59 -10.99 15.37
C VAL A 103 25.67 -9.52 14.96
N SER A 104 26.88 -8.97 15.03
CA SER A 104 27.16 -7.59 14.64
C SER A 104 27.37 -7.48 13.12
N ILE A 105 26.81 -6.43 12.56
CA ILE A 105 26.86 -6.09 11.13
C ILE A 105 27.39 -4.67 11.05
N GLU A 106 28.49 -4.48 10.33
CA GLU A 106 29.00 -3.14 10.03
C GLU A 106 27.98 -2.42 9.14
N ALA A 107 27.48 -1.29 9.61
CA ALA A 107 26.41 -0.51 9.01
C ALA A 107 26.86 0.94 8.91
N LYS A 108 27.24 1.36 7.71
CA LYS A 108 27.60 2.76 7.46
C LYS A 108 26.37 3.65 7.73
N PRO A 109 26.48 4.71 8.57
CA PRO A 109 25.41 5.68 8.76
C PRO A 109 24.89 6.24 7.43
N GLY A 110 23.59 6.53 7.37
CA GLY A 110 22.94 7.07 6.17
C GLY A 110 22.82 6.06 5.00
N SER A 111 23.30 4.82 5.15
CA SER A 111 23.17 3.78 4.13
C SER A 111 22.07 2.77 4.49
N TRP A 112 21.25 2.42 3.51
CA TRP A 112 20.21 1.41 3.67
C TRP A 112 20.78 -0.01 3.60
N PHE A 113 20.40 -0.84 4.56
CA PHE A 113 20.69 -2.26 4.58
C PHE A 113 19.38 -3.05 4.66
N SER A 114 19.24 -4.06 3.81
CA SER A 114 18.20 -5.08 4.04
C SER A 114 18.75 -6.10 5.01
N LEU A 115 18.09 -6.26 6.14
CA LEU A 115 18.46 -7.19 7.20
C LEU A 115 17.42 -8.28 7.31
N ALA A 116 17.87 -9.54 7.31
CA ALA A 116 16.98 -10.66 7.57
C ALA A 116 17.56 -11.67 8.54
N VAL A 117 16.68 -12.31 9.30
CA VAL A 117 16.98 -13.47 10.14
C VAL A 117 15.92 -14.53 9.89
N ALA A 118 16.34 -15.68 9.38
CA ALA A 118 15.50 -16.83 9.13
C ALA A 118 15.82 -17.93 10.15
N ARG A 119 14.79 -18.51 10.75
CA ARG A 119 14.92 -19.58 11.73
C ARG A 119 14.21 -20.85 11.25
N ARG A 120 14.96 -21.95 11.19
CA ARG A 120 14.47 -23.31 10.94
C ARG A 120 14.89 -24.25 12.07
N GLY A 121 14.00 -24.52 13.03
CA GLY A 121 14.32 -25.28 14.22
C GLY A 121 15.43 -24.62 15.06
N GLY A 122 16.56 -25.30 15.25
CA GLY A 122 17.75 -24.74 15.92
C GLY A 122 18.68 -23.94 15.00
N LEU A 123 18.41 -23.88 13.70
CA LEU A 123 19.22 -23.16 12.72
C LEU A 123 18.75 -21.71 12.60
N PHE A 124 19.66 -20.76 12.76
CA PHE A 124 19.45 -19.33 12.54
C PHE A 124 20.39 -18.85 11.44
N GLN A 125 19.83 -18.24 10.41
CA GLN A 125 20.57 -17.72 9.26
C GLN A 125 20.35 -16.22 9.15
N PHE A 126 21.45 -15.47 9.09
CA PHE A 126 21.43 -14.00 9.05
C PHE A 126 21.87 -13.54 7.67
N TYR A 127 21.13 -12.60 7.11
CA TYR A 127 21.34 -12.08 5.77
C TYR A 127 21.46 -10.56 5.79
N VAL A 128 22.34 -10.04 4.93
CA VAL A 128 22.47 -8.62 4.62
C VAL A 128 22.39 -8.45 3.13
N ASN A 129 21.46 -7.62 2.64
CA ASN A 129 21.21 -7.42 1.20
C ASN A 129 21.04 -8.76 0.47
N SER A 130 20.24 -9.65 1.04
CA SER A 130 19.99 -11.03 0.57
C SER A 130 21.22 -11.94 0.48
N SER A 131 22.36 -11.55 1.04
CA SER A 131 23.56 -12.40 1.13
C SER A 131 23.67 -13.02 2.51
N LEU A 132 23.87 -14.33 2.60
CA LEU A 132 24.05 -15.03 3.87
C LEU A 132 25.39 -14.61 4.51
N ILE A 133 25.33 -13.98 5.68
CA ILE A 133 26.54 -13.53 6.41
C ILE A 133 26.93 -14.46 7.55
N LYS A 134 25.95 -15.13 8.17
CA LYS A 134 26.20 -15.98 9.34
C LYS A 134 25.15 -17.07 9.45
N THR A 135 25.58 -18.25 9.89
CA THR A 135 24.72 -19.34 10.32
C THR A 135 25.09 -19.72 11.76
N ILE A 136 24.07 -19.87 12.61
CA ILE A 136 24.19 -20.31 14.00
C ILE A 136 23.30 -21.52 14.19
N ASN A 137 23.83 -22.55 14.86
CA ASN A 137 23.05 -23.70 15.29
C ASN A 137 22.96 -23.68 16.81
N ASN A 138 21.76 -23.45 17.34
CA ASN A 138 21.48 -23.42 18.77
C ASN A 138 20.08 -23.98 19.02
N SER A 139 20.01 -25.12 19.71
CA SER A 139 18.77 -25.79 20.09
C SER A 139 18.19 -25.30 21.42
N GLY A 140 18.78 -24.28 22.04
CA GLY A 140 18.25 -23.65 23.24
C GLY A 140 16.88 -23.01 23.02
N THR A 141 16.10 -22.87 24.08
CA THR A 141 14.79 -22.21 24.02
C THR A 141 14.95 -20.71 23.81
N LEU A 142 14.66 -20.24 22.59
CA LEU A 142 14.63 -18.81 22.26
C LEU A 142 13.54 -18.10 23.07
N LYS A 143 13.87 -16.95 23.65
CA LYS A 143 12.97 -16.10 24.43
C LYS A 143 12.64 -14.79 23.73
N GLY A 144 13.59 -14.26 22.97
CA GLY A 144 13.46 -12.95 22.34
C GLY A 144 14.46 -12.78 21.21
N ILE A 145 14.14 -11.87 20.31
CA ILE A 145 15.07 -11.35 19.31
C ILE A 145 14.97 -9.84 19.30
N SER A 146 16.10 -9.15 19.22
CA SER A 146 16.14 -7.70 19.01
C SER A 146 17.17 -7.33 17.95
N LEU A 147 16.90 -6.24 17.25
CA LEU A 147 17.86 -5.56 16.40
C LEU A 147 18.24 -4.27 17.11
N ASN A 148 19.53 -4.13 17.42
CA ASN A 148 20.07 -3.03 18.23
C ASN A 148 21.13 -2.28 17.44
N GLN A 149 21.57 -1.14 17.96
CA GLN A 149 22.66 -0.35 17.41
C GLN A 149 23.71 -0.07 18.49
N ASP A 150 24.92 0.27 18.09
CA ASP A 150 25.97 0.81 18.96
C ASP A 150 25.75 2.32 19.22
N TYR A 151 24.51 2.71 19.48
CA TYR A 151 24.11 4.07 19.83
C TYR A 151 23.86 4.18 21.33
N TYR A 152 24.48 5.19 21.96
CA TYR A 152 24.41 5.41 23.41
C TYR A 152 23.87 6.79 23.78
N GLY A 153 23.29 7.51 22.80
CA GLY A 153 22.73 8.85 22.99
C GLY A 153 21.26 8.88 23.43
N GLY A 154 20.62 7.71 23.53
CA GLY A 154 19.22 7.53 23.92
C GLY A 154 18.94 6.08 24.31
N ASP A 155 17.70 5.81 24.70
CA ASP A 155 17.26 4.49 25.18
C ASP A 155 16.80 3.53 24.06
N TYR A 156 16.49 4.07 22.87
CA TYR A 156 15.95 3.34 21.72
C TYR A 156 16.77 3.54 20.44
N GLY A 157 16.31 2.93 19.35
CA GLY A 157 16.95 3.01 18.04
C GLY A 157 17.03 4.44 17.49
N PHE A 158 18.10 4.71 16.75
CA PHE A 158 18.39 6.00 16.12
C PHE A 158 18.61 5.80 14.61
N GLY A 159 17.65 6.26 13.80
CA GLY A 159 17.66 6.09 12.35
C GLY A 159 16.30 5.76 11.77
N LEU A 160 16.30 5.14 10.58
CA LEU A 160 15.11 4.82 9.81
C LEU A 160 14.87 3.32 9.73
N LEU A 161 13.61 2.91 9.78
CA LEU A 161 13.14 1.55 9.55
C LEU A 161 12.03 1.55 8.49
N ASP A 162 12.06 0.60 7.57
CA ASP A 162 11.17 0.53 6.41
C ASP A 162 10.86 -0.93 6.04
N ASP A 163 9.67 -1.18 5.50
CA ASP A 163 9.16 -2.47 4.97
C ASP A 163 9.48 -3.68 5.87
N VAL A 164 9.05 -3.59 7.13
CA VAL A 164 9.20 -4.68 8.11
C VAL A 164 8.19 -5.77 7.81
N LYS A 165 8.70 -6.97 7.54
CA LYS A 165 7.90 -8.17 7.28
C LYS A 165 8.29 -9.30 8.21
N ILE A 166 7.29 -10.00 8.73
CA ILE A 166 7.49 -11.27 9.44
C ILE A 166 6.73 -12.37 8.70
N TYR A 167 7.44 -13.45 8.39
CA TYR A 167 6.92 -14.64 7.77
C TYR A 167 6.82 -15.77 8.78
N ASN A 168 5.78 -16.61 8.66
CA ASN A 168 5.62 -17.84 9.45
C ASN A 168 6.41 -19.04 8.89
N VAL A 169 7.40 -18.78 8.03
CA VAL A 169 8.28 -19.78 7.41
C VAL A 169 9.72 -19.29 7.41
N ALA A 170 10.66 -20.23 7.38
CA ALA A 170 12.08 -19.93 7.15
C ALA A 170 12.35 -19.74 5.65
N LEU A 171 12.44 -18.50 5.20
CA LEU A 171 12.73 -18.13 3.81
C LEU A 171 14.16 -18.53 3.43
N THR A 172 14.32 -18.99 2.19
CA THR A 172 15.64 -19.26 1.63
C THR A 172 16.28 -17.97 1.09
N GLN A 173 17.57 -18.03 0.75
CA GLN A 173 18.24 -16.90 0.10
C GLN A 173 17.58 -16.52 -1.22
N ALA A 174 17.14 -17.50 -2.02
CA ALA A 174 16.45 -17.24 -3.28
C ALA A 174 15.09 -16.57 -3.05
N ASP A 175 14.37 -16.97 -1.99
CA ASP A 175 13.14 -16.30 -1.59
C ASP A 175 13.43 -14.84 -1.22
N LEU A 176 14.43 -14.57 -0.37
CA LEU A 176 14.79 -13.19 -0.01
C LEU A 176 15.19 -12.33 -1.23
N ILE A 177 15.92 -12.89 -2.20
CA ILE A 177 16.23 -12.20 -3.45
C ILE A 177 14.95 -11.89 -4.25
N ASN A 178 14.04 -12.86 -4.33
CA ASN A 178 12.76 -12.65 -5.01
C ASN A 178 11.90 -11.61 -4.27
N GLU A 179 11.94 -11.55 -2.94
CA GLU A 179 11.20 -10.56 -2.16
C GLU A 179 11.74 -9.15 -2.40
N LEU A 180 13.06 -8.96 -2.31
CA LEU A 180 13.68 -7.66 -2.53
C LEU A 180 13.64 -7.23 -4.01
N SER A 181 13.52 -8.17 -4.95
CA SER A 181 13.37 -7.86 -6.37
C SER A 181 11.92 -7.73 -6.82
N ASN A 182 10.94 -8.16 -6.00
CA ASN A 182 9.51 -8.00 -6.23
C ASN A 182 9.06 -6.54 -6.02
N ALA A 183 9.51 -5.65 -6.90
CA ALA A 183 8.61 -4.61 -7.36
C ALA A 183 7.44 -5.34 -8.03
N LYS A 184 6.27 -5.42 -7.38
CA LYS A 184 5.07 -6.02 -8.01
C LYS A 184 4.97 -5.46 -9.43
N GLN A 185 4.94 -6.34 -10.42
CA GLN A 185 4.79 -5.93 -11.81
C GLN A 185 3.52 -5.10 -11.92
N GLN A 186 3.63 -3.96 -12.61
CA GLN A 186 2.49 -3.11 -12.88
C GLN A 186 1.33 -3.93 -13.45
N ALA A 187 0.20 -3.90 -12.75
CA ALA A 187 -1.02 -4.60 -13.13
C ALA A 187 -2.17 -3.60 -13.24
N TYR A 188 -3.06 -3.85 -14.19
CA TYR A 188 -4.26 -3.07 -14.44
C TYR A 188 -5.43 -4.01 -14.34
N LEU A 189 -6.30 -3.78 -13.36
CA LEU A 189 -7.47 -4.61 -13.10
C LEU A 189 -8.73 -3.77 -13.28
N LEU A 190 -9.74 -4.34 -13.91
CA LEU A 190 -11.09 -3.79 -13.97
C LEU A 190 -12.03 -4.71 -13.18
N ASP A 191 -12.65 -4.19 -12.12
CA ASP A 191 -13.49 -4.97 -11.19
C ASP A 191 -12.80 -6.25 -10.69
N GLY A 192 -11.49 -6.18 -10.45
CA GLY A 192 -10.67 -7.31 -10.01
C GLY A 192 -10.20 -8.27 -11.11
N VAL A 193 -10.56 -8.04 -12.38
CA VAL A 193 -10.09 -8.84 -13.52
C VAL A 193 -8.90 -8.16 -14.19
N ASP A 194 -7.75 -8.83 -14.25
CA ASP A 194 -6.54 -8.30 -14.90
C ASP A 194 -6.77 -8.15 -16.42
N PHE A 195 -6.37 -7.02 -17.00
CA PHE A 195 -6.40 -6.75 -18.43
C PHE A 195 -5.69 -7.87 -19.23
N LYS A 196 -4.62 -8.43 -18.66
CA LYS A 196 -3.83 -9.52 -19.27
C LYS A 196 -4.66 -10.79 -19.49
N THR A 197 -5.74 -11.01 -18.75
CA THR A 197 -6.67 -12.14 -18.98
C THR A 197 -7.31 -12.06 -20.36
N PHE A 198 -7.52 -10.85 -20.89
CA PHE A 198 -8.02 -10.61 -22.24
C PHE A 198 -6.88 -10.41 -23.26
N GLY A 199 -5.64 -10.68 -22.89
CA GLY A 199 -4.46 -10.39 -23.72
C GLY A 199 -4.26 -8.89 -23.98
N VAL A 200 -4.84 -8.02 -23.15
CA VAL A 200 -4.68 -6.57 -23.21
C VAL A 200 -3.51 -6.15 -22.32
N TYR A 201 -2.64 -5.31 -22.85
CA TYR A 201 -1.48 -4.77 -22.15
C TYR A 201 -1.49 -3.25 -22.25
N VAL A 202 -1.08 -2.57 -21.20
CA VAL A 202 -0.98 -1.10 -21.14
C VAL A 202 0.48 -0.69 -21.33
N SER A 203 0.74 0.17 -22.31
CA SER A 203 2.08 0.69 -22.64
C SER A 203 2.33 2.11 -22.14
N GLY A 204 1.27 2.84 -21.83
CA GLY A 204 1.35 4.21 -21.32
C GLY A 204 0.02 4.69 -20.78
N SER A 205 0.05 5.79 -20.03
CA SER A 205 -1.13 6.32 -19.35
C SER A 205 -1.03 7.83 -19.15
N ASP A 206 -2.14 8.52 -19.42
CA ASP A 206 -2.31 9.96 -19.18
C ASP A 206 -3.46 10.19 -18.18
N GLY A 207 -3.36 11.23 -17.36
CA GLY A 207 -4.43 11.67 -16.46
C GLY A 207 -4.51 10.97 -15.09
N ILE A 208 -3.71 9.92 -14.84
CA ILE A 208 -3.70 9.14 -13.59
C ILE A 208 -3.27 10.00 -12.38
N LEU A 209 -2.12 10.69 -12.50
CA LEU A 209 -1.52 11.49 -11.43
C LEU A 209 -1.75 13.00 -11.62
N THR A 210 -2.39 13.38 -12.73
CA THR A 210 -2.63 14.79 -13.03
C THR A 210 -3.67 15.34 -12.06
N ARG A 211 -3.42 16.55 -11.57
CA ARG A 211 -4.40 17.28 -10.76
C ARG A 211 -5.68 17.48 -11.59
N PRO A 212 -6.86 17.10 -11.07
CA PRO A 212 -8.13 17.35 -11.76
C PRO A 212 -8.30 18.84 -12.08
N LYS A 213 -8.96 19.13 -13.20
CA LYS A 213 -9.23 20.51 -13.61
C LYS A 213 -10.23 21.15 -12.64
N MET A 214 -9.95 22.37 -12.19
CA MET A 214 -10.84 23.11 -11.30
C MET A 214 -12.10 23.54 -12.06
N LYS A 215 -13.28 23.42 -11.43
CA LYS A 215 -14.52 24.03 -11.95
C LYS A 215 -14.37 25.54 -11.98
N ALA A 216 -15.05 26.21 -12.91
CA ALA A 216 -15.07 27.66 -12.96
C ALA A 216 -15.53 28.23 -11.59
N PRO A 217 -14.67 28.97 -10.86
CA PRO A 217 -15.04 29.55 -9.59
C PRO A 217 -16.04 30.68 -9.80
N ALA A 218 -16.86 30.97 -8.78
CA ALA A 218 -17.71 32.15 -8.81
C ALA A 218 -16.83 33.40 -8.84
N SER A 219 -17.06 34.27 -9.82
CA SER A 219 -16.35 35.55 -9.91
C SER A 219 -17.30 36.73 -10.15
N LEU A 220 -16.88 37.90 -9.67
CA LEU A 220 -17.53 39.19 -9.86
C LEU A 220 -16.53 40.13 -10.51
N SER A 221 -16.93 40.76 -11.61
CA SER A 221 -16.16 41.82 -12.26
C SER A 221 -17.05 43.06 -12.39
N TRP A 222 -16.50 44.21 -12.05
CA TRP A 222 -17.18 45.49 -12.09
C TRP A 222 -16.58 46.35 -13.20
N ASP A 223 -17.42 47.08 -13.92
CA ASP A 223 -17.03 47.91 -15.07
C ASP A 223 -16.02 49.03 -14.72
N ASN A 224 -16.07 49.51 -13.49
CA ASN A 224 -15.25 50.59 -12.96
C ASN A 224 -14.05 50.14 -12.12
N TYR A 225 -13.75 48.83 -12.09
CA TYR A 225 -12.56 48.28 -11.41
C TYR A 225 -11.73 47.40 -12.35
N HIS A 226 -10.41 47.42 -12.16
CA HIS A 226 -9.53 46.49 -12.86
C HIS A 226 -9.61 45.09 -12.25
N GLY A 227 -9.80 44.07 -13.09
CA GLY A 227 -9.76 42.66 -12.69
C GLY A 227 -11.12 42.10 -12.25
N GLU A 228 -11.05 41.02 -11.49
CA GLU A 228 -12.21 40.30 -10.95
C GLU A 228 -11.93 39.82 -9.53
N SER A 229 -12.99 39.70 -8.73
CA SER A 229 -12.98 39.02 -7.43
C SER A 229 -13.42 37.58 -7.64
N VAL A 230 -12.57 36.62 -7.28
CA VAL A 230 -12.81 35.19 -7.49
C VAL A 230 -12.86 34.47 -6.14
N ASP A 231 -13.86 33.61 -5.92
CA ASP A 231 -13.88 32.72 -4.75
C ASP A 231 -12.82 31.62 -4.88
N LEU A 232 -11.76 31.72 -4.08
CA LEU A 232 -10.68 30.75 -4.00
C LEU A 232 -10.68 29.95 -2.69
N TYR A 233 -11.66 30.18 -1.81
CA TYR A 233 -11.78 29.44 -0.54
C TYR A 233 -12.28 28.02 -0.76
N HIS A 234 -13.27 27.83 -1.64
CA HIS A 234 -13.81 26.51 -1.96
C HIS A 234 -13.41 26.07 -3.38
N LYS A 235 -12.59 25.02 -3.46
CA LYS A 235 -12.01 24.54 -4.73
C LYS A 235 -12.67 23.23 -5.13
N PHE A 236 -13.61 23.29 -6.07
CA PHE A 236 -14.26 22.11 -6.64
C PHE A 236 -13.63 21.74 -7.98
N TYR A 237 -13.66 20.44 -8.31
CA TYR A 237 -13.01 19.89 -9.49
C TYR A 237 -14.01 19.27 -10.47
N GLU A 238 -13.71 19.38 -11.77
CA GLU A 238 -14.37 18.65 -12.86
C GLU A 238 -14.02 17.16 -12.79
N SER A 239 -14.74 16.31 -13.52
CA SER A 239 -14.40 14.88 -13.66
C SER A 239 -12.99 14.69 -14.21
N ARG A 240 -12.31 13.61 -13.81
CA ARG A 240 -10.98 13.26 -14.32
C ARG A 240 -11.12 12.38 -15.56
N GLU A 241 -10.38 12.72 -16.60
CA GLU A 241 -10.21 11.85 -17.77
C GLU A 241 -8.89 11.08 -17.65
N ILE A 242 -8.95 9.77 -17.87
CA ILE A 242 -7.81 8.85 -17.86
C ILE A 242 -7.73 8.24 -19.26
N THR A 243 -6.57 8.32 -19.91
CA THR A 243 -6.34 7.66 -21.20
C THR A 243 -5.25 6.63 -21.05
N LEU A 244 -5.57 5.36 -21.29
CA LEU A 244 -4.60 4.26 -21.31
C LEU A 244 -4.27 3.93 -22.77
N SER A 245 -2.99 3.92 -23.09
CA SER A 245 -2.49 3.42 -24.38
C SER A 245 -2.32 1.92 -24.26
N CYS A 246 -3.11 1.16 -25.01
CA CYS A 246 -3.22 -0.28 -24.87
C CYS A 246 -2.89 -1.00 -26.18
N PHE A 247 -2.47 -2.26 -26.07
CA PHE A 247 -2.41 -3.19 -27.18
C PHE A 247 -2.96 -4.56 -26.79
N VAL A 248 -3.65 -5.21 -27.72
CA VAL A 248 -4.14 -6.58 -27.58
C VAL A 248 -3.26 -7.50 -28.39
N LYS A 249 -2.82 -8.60 -27.79
CA LYS A 249 -2.12 -9.69 -28.47
C LYS A 249 -2.98 -10.94 -28.44
N ALA A 250 -3.14 -11.59 -29.58
CA ALA A 250 -3.88 -12.85 -29.71
C ALA A 250 -3.22 -13.79 -30.74
N ASP A 251 -3.44 -15.09 -30.56
CA ASP A 251 -2.75 -16.12 -31.33
C ASP A 251 -3.46 -16.48 -32.65
N SER A 252 -4.69 -15.98 -32.84
CA SER A 252 -5.43 -16.13 -34.10
C SER A 252 -6.43 -14.99 -34.29
N LYS A 253 -6.98 -14.87 -35.51
CA LYS A 253 -8.02 -13.88 -35.84
C LYS A 253 -9.30 -14.04 -35.00
N MET A 254 -9.74 -15.28 -34.77
CA MET A 254 -10.93 -15.57 -33.96
C MET A 254 -10.70 -15.29 -32.48
N ASP A 255 -9.52 -15.65 -31.98
CA ASP A 255 -9.11 -15.35 -30.60
C ASP A 255 -9.02 -13.84 -30.37
N PHE A 256 -8.48 -13.08 -31.34
CA PHE A 256 -8.43 -11.62 -31.29
C PHE A 256 -9.84 -11.00 -31.16
N ILE A 257 -10.78 -11.41 -32.02
CA ILE A 257 -12.16 -10.89 -31.99
C ILE A 257 -12.82 -11.23 -30.64
N LYS A 258 -12.62 -12.46 -30.15
CA LYS A 258 -13.17 -12.90 -28.87
C LYS A 258 -12.62 -12.08 -27.70
N ARG A 259 -11.31 -11.95 -27.58
CA ARG A 259 -10.63 -11.19 -26.51
C ARG A 259 -11.08 -9.74 -26.47
N VAL A 260 -11.16 -9.09 -27.63
CA VAL A 260 -11.65 -7.71 -27.75
C VAL A 260 -13.11 -7.62 -27.27
N SER A 261 -13.99 -8.48 -27.76
CA SER A 261 -15.40 -8.46 -27.38
C SER A 261 -15.61 -8.73 -25.88
N GLU A 262 -14.85 -9.65 -25.30
CA GLU A 262 -14.91 -9.98 -23.86
C GLU A 262 -14.36 -8.84 -22.98
N PHE A 263 -13.36 -8.10 -23.48
CA PHE A 263 -12.83 -6.92 -22.81
C PHE A 263 -13.80 -5.74 -22.85
N GLU A 264 -14.38 -5.44 -24.01
CA GLU A 264 -15.40 -4.39 -24.16
C GLU A 264 -16.63 -4.67 -23.29
N ALA A 265 -17.06 -5.93 -23.21
CA ALA A 265 -18.19 -6.35 -22.40
C ALA A 265 -18.00 -6.11 -20.88
N GLN A 266 -16.77 -5.88 -20.40
CA GLN A 266 -16.56 -5.51 -19.00
C GLN A 266 -17.18 -4.15 -18.64
N PHE A 267 -17.31 -3.25 -19.63
CA PHE A 267 -17.86 -1.90 -19.45
C PHE A 267 -19.40 -1.84 -19.60
N ASP A 268 -20.06 -2.94 -19.95
CA ASP A 268 -21.52 -3.01 -20.09
C ASP A 268 -22.25 -3.07 -18.73
N LYS A 269 -21.50 -3.18 -17.63
CA LYS A 269 -22.06 -3.24 -16.27
C LYS A 269 -22.76 -1.93 -15.92
N ARG A 270 -23.81 -2.04 -15.10
CA ARG A 270 -24.51 -0.87 -14.56
C ARG A 270 -23.64 -0.19 -13.50
N GLY A 271 -23.47 1.12 -13.61
CA GLY A 271 -22.71 1.93 -12.65
C GLY A 271 -21.30 2.23 -13.15
N THR A 272 -20.40 2.56 -12.23
CA THR A 272 -18.96 2.66 -12.52
C THR A 272 -18.30 1.29 -12.42
N ASN A 273 -17.24 1.10 -13.19
CA ASN A 273 -16.28 0.02 -13.00
C ASN A 273 -15.12 0.53 -12.14
N ARG A 274 -14.56 -0.35 -11.33
CA ARG A 274 -13.37 -0.06 -10.54
C ARG A 274 -12.10 -0.40 -11.31
N LEU A 275 -11.35 0.63 -11.70
CA LEU A 275 -9.99 0.49 -12.23
C LEU A 275 -9.00 0.48 -11.06
N VAL A 276 -8.21 -0.58 -10.95
CA VAL A 276 -7.10 -0.70 -10.00
C VAL A 276 -5.78 -0.73 -10.77
N ILE A 277 -4.85 0.12 -10.37
CA ILE A 277 -3.50 0.18 -10.94
C ILE A 277 -2.50 -0.10 -9.82
N ASP A 278 -1.89 -1.27 -9.87
CA ASP A 278 -0.91 -1.71 -8.89
C ASP A 278 0.46 -1.12 -9.24
N VAL A 279 0.77 0.04 -8.68
CA VAL A 279 2.10 0.69 -8.80
C VAL A 279 2.96 0.50 -7.55
N HIS A 280 2.36 0.07 -6.44
CA HIS A 280 3.02 -0.17 -5.17
C HIS A 280 2.47 -1.45 -4.53
N PRO A 281 3.28 -2.25 -3.81
CA PRO A 281 2.83 -3.53 -3.24
C PRO A 281 1.58 -3.46 -2.36
N ILE A 282 1.36 -2.31 -1.71
CA ILE A 282 0.34 -2.10 -0.68
C ILE A 282 -0.55 -0.87 -0.90
N LYS A 283 -0.16 0.04 -1.81
CA LYS A 283 -0.86 1.30 -2.11
C LYS A 283 -1.28 1.34 -3.58
N PRO A 284 -2.31 0.57 -3.97
CA PRO A 284 -2.83 0.64 -5.33
C PRO A 284 -3.46 2.01 -5.59
N LEU A 285 -3.49 2.41 -6.85
CA LEU A 285 -4.30 3.54 -7.29
C LEU A 285 -5.66 2.99 -7.73
N ILE A 286 -6.74 3.53 -7.16
CA ILE A 286 -8.10 3.04 -7.40
C ILE A 286 -8.95 4.17 -7.96
N TYR A 287 -9.69 3.88 -9.02
CA TYR A 287 -10.54 4.84 -9.70
C TYR A 287 -11.90 4.21 -10.00
N GLU A 288 -12.98 4.91 -9.65
CA GLU A 288 -14.34 4.56 -10.07
C GLU A 288 -14.59 5.23 -11.42
N VAL A 289 -14.62 4.45 -12.50
CA VAL A 289 -14.60 4.95 -13.87
C VAL A 289 -15.76 4.42 -14.71
N TYR A 290 -16.09 5.13 -15.77
CA TYR A 290 -16.92 4.60 -16.85
C TYR A 290 -16.27 4.88 -18.21
N CYS A 291 -16.58 4.04 -19.20
CA CYS A 291 -16.16 4.25 -20.58
C CYS A 291 -17.33 4.82 -21.38
N LYS A 292 -17.15 6.03 -21.91
CA LYS A 292 -18.16 6.73 -22.72
C LYS A 292 -17.90 6.59 -24.22
N ASP A 293 -16.64 6.66 -24.59
CA ASP A 293 -16.19 6.67 -25.98
C ASP A 293 -16.08 5.23 -26.51
N ALA A 294 -16.25 5.04 -27.81
CA ALA A 294 -15.99 3.76 -28.44
C ALA A 294 -14.51 3.38 -28.36
N ILE A 295 -14.22 2.09 -28.17
CA ILE A 295 -12.87 1.56 -28.18
C ILE A 295 -12.42 1.32 -29.63
N GLU A 296 -11.74 2.31 -30.21
CA GLU A 296 -11.28 2.24 -31.60
C GLU A 296 -9.95 1.48 -31.73
N ILE A 297 -10.04 0.23 -32.19
CA ILE A 297 -8.87 -0.66 -32.33
C ILE A 297 -8.27 -0.58 -33.74
N GLN A 298 -7.06 -0.04 -33.81
CA GLN A 298 -6.21 -0.05 -34.98
C GLN A 298 -5.51 -1.41 -35.08
N LYS A 299 -5.65 -2.10 -36.22
CA LYS A 299 -5.11 -3.45 -36.41
C LYS A 299 -4.85 -3.74 -37.88
N GLU A 300 -3.92 -4.66 -38.12
CA GLU A 300 -3.67 -5.27 -39.43
C GLU A 300 -3.89 -6.79 -39.32
N TRP A 301 -4.56 -7.39 -40.30
CA TRP A 301 -4.89 -8.81 -40.25
C TRP A 301 -3.68 -9.68 -40.62
N SER A 302 -3.30 -10.59 -39.73
CA SER A 302 -2.23 -11.59 -39.90
C SER A 302 -2.73 -12.99 -39.53
N ASP A 303 -2.19 -14.02 -40.19
CA ASP A 303 -2.50 -15.42 -39.93
C ASP A 303 -1.66 -16.05 -38.81
N GLU A 304 -0.51 -15.45 -38.47
CA GLU A 304 0.40 -15.98 -37.43
C GLU A 304 0.19 -15.34 -36.06
N LEU A 305 0.13 -14.01 -35.98
CA LEU A 305 -0.02 -13.26 -34.74
C LEU A 305 -0.84 -12.00 -34.99
N MET A 306 -1.94 -11.84 -34.25
CA MET A 306 -2.76 -10.65 -34.31
C MET A 306 -2.38 -9.68 -33.19
N VAL A 307 -2.06 -8.44 -33.58
CA VAL A 307 -1.84 -7.33 -32.66
C VAL A 307 -2.72 -6.16 -33.08
N GLY A 308 -3.40 -5.56 -32.11
CA GLY A 308 -4.14 -4.31 -32.31
C GLY A 308 -3.82 -3.31 -31.21
N THR A 309 -3.74 -2.03 -31.55
CA THR A 309 -3.49 -0.93 -30.62
C THR A 309 -4.72 -0.06 -30.49
N PHE A 310 -4.94 0.51 -29.32
CA PHE A 310 -6.06 1.40 -29.05
C PHE A 310 -5.78 2.33 -27.88
N LYS A 311 -6.60 3.38 -27.76
CA LYS A 311 -6.62 4.26 -26.60
C LYS A 311 -7.91 4.03 -25.84
N LEU A 312 -7.81 3.54 -24.62
CA LEU A 312 -8.93 3.39 -23.71
C LEU A 312 -9.13 4.70 -22.94
N LYS A 313 -10.24 5.38 -23.18
CA LYS A 313 -10.60 6.61 -22.47
C LYS A 313 -11.63 6.30 -21.39
N LEU A 314 -11.30 6.66 -20.17
CA LEU A 314 -12.07 6.41 -18.97
C LEU A 314 -12.33 7.74 -18.26
N ILE A 315 -13.51 7.88 -17.67
CA ILE A 315 -13.90 9.08 -16.95
C ILE A 315 -14.20 8.69 -15.51
N GLU A 316 -13.49 9.31 -14.56
CA GLU A 316 -13.81 9.26 -13.14
C GLU A 316 -14.69 10.46 -12.78
N PRO A 317 -15.98 10.25 -12.44
CA PRO A 317 -16.92 11.33 -12.21
C PRO A 317 -16.59 12.13 -10.95
N GLU A 318 -16.07 11.48 -9.91
CA GLU A 318 -15.76 12.07 -8.59
C GLU A 318 -14.28 11.87 -8.25
N PRO A 319 -13.38 12.75 -8.75
CA PRO A 319 -11.95 12.43 -8.81
C PRO A 319 -11.17 12.70 -7.53
N VAL A 320 -11.78 13.39 -6.56
CA VAL A 320 -11.20 13.62 -5.23
C VAL A 320 -11.74 12.55 -4.30
N LYS A 321 -10.84 11.76 -3.72
CA LYS A 321 -11.24 10.59 -2.92
C LYS A 321 -10.25 10.25 -1.81
N ARG A 322 -10.78 9.52 -0.82
CA ARG A 322 -10.01 8.85 0.25
C ARG A 322 -10.15 7.36 0.06
N VAL A 323 -9.04 6.63 0.12
CA VAL A 323 -8.99 5.18 -0.12
C VAL A 323 -8.61 4.47 1.17
N LEU A 324 -9.41 3.48 1.54
CA LEU A 324 -9.19 2.63 2.70
C LEU A 324 -8.85 1.20 2.25
N LYS A 325 -8.33 0.39 3.17
CA LYS A 325 -8.18 -1.06 3.03
C LYS A 325 -8.80 -1.75 4.24
N HIS A 326 -9.75 -2.64 3.99
CA HIS A 326 -10.36 -3.51 4.98
C HIS A 326 -9.97 -4.96 4.70
N ILE A 327 -9.58 -5.70 5.74
CA ILE A 327 -9.14 -7.08 5.63
C ILE A 327 -10.13 -7.96 6.38
N ARG A 328 -10.85 -8.82 5.64
CA ARG A 328 -11.73 -9.83 6.24
C ARG A 328 -11.07 -11.19 6.22
N ILE A 329 -10.99 -11.81 7.39
CA ILE A 329 -10.43 -13.15 7.59
C ILE A 329 -11.44 -14.12 8.22
N SER A 330 -12.47 -13.59 8.88
CA SER A 330 -13.53 -14.38 9.51
C SER A 330 -14.76 -13.50 9.77
N ASP A 331 -15.79 -14.08 10.36
CA ASP A 331 -16.99 -13.33 10.75
C ASP A 331 -16.75 -12.28 11.83
N SER A 332 -15.68 -12.38 12.61
CA SER A 332 -15.34 -11.34 13.60
C SER A 332 -14.76 -10.07 12.96
N THR A 333 -14.25 -10.17 11.73
CA THR A 333 -13.65 -9.04 10.98
C THR A 333 -14.44 -8.69 9.73
N LYS A 334 -15.70 -9.14 9.63
CA LYS A 334 -16.54 -8.92 8.44
C LYS A 334 -16.99 -7.47 8.27
N THR A 335 -17.13 -6.74 9.37
CA THR A 335 -17.71 -5.39 9.38
C THR A 335 -16.62 -4.33 9.23
N CYS A 336 -16.71 -3.54 8.17
CA CYS A 336 -16.00 -2.27 8.04
C CYS A 336 -16.89 -1.14 8.53
N THR A 337 -16.32 -0.24 9.33
CA THR A 337 -17.04 0.88 9.94
C THR A 337 -16.35 2.17 9.57
N ILE A 338 -17.12 3.13 9.06
CA ILE A 338 -16.66 4.49 8.73
C ILE A 338 -17.56 5.45 9.49
N THR A 339 -16.97 6.29 10.33
CA THR A 339 -17.66 7.38 11.02
C THR A 339 -17.10 8.71 10.52
N LEU A 340 -17.99 9.61 10.10
CA LEU A 340 -17.60 10.91 9.57
C LEU A 340 -18.57 12.02 9.96
N THR A 341 -18.05 13.24 10.03
CA THR A 341 -18.82 14.50 10.06
C THR A 341 -18.58 15.26 8.76
N SER A 342 -19.62 15.55 7.98
CA SER A 342 -19.52 16.39 6.79
C SER A 342 -20.80 17.17 6.49
N HIS A 343 -20.64 18.42 6.05
CA HIS A 343 -21.72 19.29 5.59
C HIS A 343 -22.04 19.13 4.09
N LYS A 344 -21.26 18.32 3.37
CA LYS A 344 -21.48 18.00 1.95
C LYS A 344 -21.68 16.50 1.78
N LEU A 345 -22.26 16.13 0.64
CA LEU A 345 -22.50 14.74 0.31
C LEU A 345 -21.20 14.05 -0.08
N VAL A 346 -21.04 12.84 0.43
CA VAL A 346 -20.01 11.87 0.03
C VAL A 346 -20.66 10.53 -0.28
N ASN A 347 -20.01 9.75 -1.14
CA ASN A 347 -20.42 8.39 -1.46
C ASN A 347 -19.35 7.41 -0.96
N ILE A 348 -19.73 6.19 -0.63
CA ILE A 348 -18.80 5.12 -0.21
C ILE A 348 -18.97 3.92 -1.15
N TYR A 349 -17.95 3.66 -1.95
CA TYR A 349 -17.85 2.48 -2.82
C TYR A 349 -17.07 1.38 -2.10
N TRP A 350 -17.75 0.34 -1.61
CA TRP A 350 -17.16 -0.68 -0.74
C TRP A 350 -16.18 -1.62 -1.44
N GLY A 351 -16.30 -1.74 -2.77
CA GLY A 351 -15.40 -2.56 -3.60
C GLY A 351 -15.85 -3.98 -3.87
N ASP A 352 -17.06 -4.33 -3.42
CA ASP A 352 -17.75 -5.59 -3.75
C ASP A 352 -19.02 -5.35 -4.59
N GLY A 353 -19.13 -4.15 -5.18
CA GLY A 353 -20.27 -3.71 -5.99
C GLY A 353 -21.39 -3.03 -5.20
N GLN A 354 -21.33 -3.00 -3.86
CA GLN A 354 -22.25 -2.20 -3.05
C GLN A 354 -21.74 -0.77 -2.89
N VAL A 355 -22.68 0.18 -2.83
CA VAL A 355 -22.40 1.62 -2.69
C VAL A 355 -23.44 2.24 -1.77
N ASP A 356 -22.97 3.05 -0.82
CA ASP A 356 -23.82 3.97 -0.06
C ASP A 356 -23.70 5.38 -0.63
N TYR A 357 -24.83 5.95 -1.05
CA TYR A 357 -24.90 7.27 -1.67
C TYR A 357 -25.37 8.34 -0.68
N ASP A 358 -25.02 9.60 -0.98
CA ASP A 358 -25.61 10.80 -0.36
C ASP A 358 -25.44 10.87 1.17
N ILE A 359 -24.26 10.47 1.66
CA ILE A 359 -23.94 10.52 3.09
C ILE A 359 -23.54 11.94 3.48
N SER A 360 -24.18 12.49 4.52
CA SER A 360 -23.82 13.75 5.17
C SER A 360 -24.38 13.83 6.59
N GLY A 361 -23.89 14.77 7.40
CA GLY A 361 -24.33 15.01 8.78
C GLY A 361 -23.18 14.91 9.80
N GLU A 362 -23.53 14.99 11.07
CA GLU A 362 -22.58 14.93 12.20
C GLU A 362 -22.44 13.50 12.74
N ASN A 363 -21.19 13.07 12.97
CA ASN A 363 -20.84 11.77 13.55
C ASN A 363 -21.65 10.59 12.97
N ARG A 364 -21.83 10.59 11.65
CA ARG A 364 -22.57 9.55 10.95
C ARG A 364 -21.71 8.30 10.85
N THR A 365 -22.19 7.20 11.40
CA THR A 365 -21.56 5.89 11.28
C THR A 365 -22.26 5.07 10.21
N ILE A 366 -21.47 4.58 9.25
CA ILE A 366 -21.88 3.70 8.16
C ILE A 366 -21.08 2.42 8.29
N THR A 367 -21.77 1.29 8.16
CA THR A 367 -21.18 -0.04 8.34
C THR A 367 -21.51 -0.93 7.15
N HIS A 368 -20.55 -1.73 6.73
CA HIS A 368 -20.73 -2.71 5.67
C HIS A 368 -20.12 -4.05 6.03
N ASP A 369 -20.87 -5.12 5.78
CA ASP A 369 -20.46 -6.49 6.06
C ASP A 369 -20.03 -7.17 4.76
N PHE A 370 -18.74 -7.50 4.65
CA PHE A 370 -18.23 -8.22 3.48
C PHE A 370 -18.60 -9.70 3.52
N ALA A 371 -19.16 -10.21 2.42
CA ALA A 371 -19.67 -11.58 2.33
C ALA A 371 -18.58 -12.65 2.13
N GLN A 372 -17.41 -12.29 1.56
CA GLN A 372 -16.27 -13.20 1.36
C GLN A 372 -15.02 -12.73 2.10
N ASN A 373 -14.12 -13.65 2.45
CA ASN A 373 -12.82 -13.30 3.02
C ASN A 373 -11.92 -12.72 1.92
N GLY A 374 -11.11 -11.72 2.26
CA GLY A 374 -10.24 -11.05 1.31
C GLY A 374 -9.91 -9.62 1.73
N ASP A 375 -9.15 -8.97 0.85
CA ASP A 375 -8.81 -7.56 0.94
C ASP A 375 -9.82 -6.74 0.11
N PHE A 376 -10.45 -5.77 0.76
CA PHE A 376 -11.40 -4.85 0.14
C PHE A 376 -10.89 -3.43 0.28
N PHE A 377 -11.19 -2.58 -0.70
CA PHE A 377 -10.75 -1.19 -0.70
C PHE A 377 -11.95 -0.23 -0.71
N PRO A 378 -12.55 0.10 0.43
CA PRO A 378 -13.58 1.13 0.47
C PRO A 378 -13.03 2.48 -0.05
N VAL A 379 -13.73 3.09 -0.99
CA VAL A 379 -13.36 4.40 -1.58
C VAL A 379 -14.45 5.40 -1.24
N ILE A 380 -14.05 6.46 -0.55
CA ILE A 380 -14.93 7.58 -0.20
C ILE A 380 -14.70 8.67 -1.23
N THR A 381 -15.74 9.06 -1.96
CA THR A 381 -15.67 10.06 -3.04
C THR A 381 -16.62 11.23 -2.77
N GLY A 382 -16.43 12.32 -3.53
CA GLY A 382 -17.24 13.54 -3.42
C GLY A 382 -16.47 14.65 -2.72
N CYS A 383 -17.14 15.42 -1.86
CA CYS A 383 -16.53 16.56 -1.17
C CYS A 383 -15.76 16.13 0.09
N ILE A 384 -14.79 15.21 -0.04
CA ILE A 384 -14.05 14.66 1.10
C ILE A 384 -13.24 15.71 1.89
N GLU A 385 -12.93 16.85 1.27
CA GLU A 385 -12.26 17.99 1.92
C GLU A 385 -13.14 18.66 2.98
N GLU A 386 -14.45 18.44 2.92
CA GLU A 386 -15.45 18.97 3.86
C GLU A 386 -15.74 17.98 4.99
N ILE A 387 -14.94 16.91 5.11
CA ILE A 387 -14.99 16.00 6.25
C ILE A 387 -14.16 16.61 7.37
N THR A 388 -14.81 17.03 8.46
CA THR A 388 -14.13 17.66 9.60
C THR A 388 -13.66 16.66 10.64
N ASP A 389 -14.41 15.56 10.80
CA ASP A 389 -14.06 14.45 11.69
C ASP A 389 -14.17 13.15 10.91
N PHE A 390 -13.18 12.27 11.08
CA PHE A 390 -13.12 10.99 10.41
C PHE A 390 -12.52 9.92 11.32
N ASN A 391 -13.19 8.77 11.42
CA ASN A 391 -12.70 7.61 12.15
C ASN A 391 -13.14 6.31 11.45
N THR A 392 -12.28 5.31 11.42
CA THR A 392 -12.57 4.01 10.80
C THR A 392 -11.76 2.90 11.45
N ASN A 393 -12.23 1.65 11.34
CA ASN A 393 -11.46 0.45 11.70
C ASN A 393 -10.61 -0.11 10.53
N ALA A 394 -10.76 0.48 9.33
CA ALA A 394 -9.95 0.14 8.16
C ALA A 394 -8.59 0.85 8.19
N ILE A 395 -7.66 0.36 7.39
CA ILE A 395 -6.36 1.00 7.14
C ILE A 395 -6.60 2.18 6.19
N VAL A 396 -6.08 3.37 6.51
CA VAL A 396 -6.13 4.51 5.57
C VAL A 396 -4.95 4.39 4.61
N VAL A 397 -5.25 4.10 3.33
CA VAL A 397 -4.23 3.89 2.29
C VAL A 397 -3.84 5.23 1.65
N TRP A 398 -4.85 6.03 1.31
CA TRP A 398 -4.70 7.37 0.76
C TRP A 398 -5.64 8.33 1.47
N GLU A 399 -5.08 9.34 2.13
CA GLU A 399 -5.87 10.41 2.75
C GLU A 399 -6.62 11.26 1.72
N ARG A 400 -5.95 11.53 0.58
CA ARG A 400 -6.47 12.35 -0.53
C ARG A 400 -5.69 12.08 -1.82
N ILE A 401 -6.39 11.86 -2.92
CA ILE A 401 -5.85 11.62 -4.28
C ILE A 401 -6.81 12.15 -5.35
#